data_AF-A3D227-F1
#
_entry.id   AF-A3D227-F1
#
_cell.length_a   1.000
_cell.length_b   1.000
_cell.length_c   1.000
_cell.angle_alpha   90.00
_cell.angle_beta   90.00
_cell.angle_gamma   90.00
#
_symmetry.space_group_name_H-M   'P 1'
#
loop_
_entity.id
_entity.type
_entity.pdbx_description
1 polymer ?
#
loop_
_entity_poly.entity_id
_entity_poly.type
_entity_poly.pdbx_seq_one_letter_code
_entity_poly.pdbx_strand_id
1 'polypeptide(L)' 'MTKQSIAPALTNAQVIANEANRVIATLKLPTPADREMVEVALESLKAVADIVAPAVGNTIGIRIIAIRNNIGVNSIKAA' A
#
# COMPACT_ATOMS: atom_id res chain seq x y z
N MET A 1 -3.25 25.16 -26.07
CA MET A 1 -2.22 25.25 -25.01
C MET A 1 -2.69 24.39 -23.84
N THR A 2 -2.16 23.19 -23.70
CA THR A 2 -2.47 22.30 -22.56
C THR A 2 -1.78 22.85 -21.32
N LYS A 3 -2.57 23.19 -20.28
CA LYS A 3 -2.04 23.58 -18.96
C LYS A 3 -1.21 22.41 -18.43
N GLN A 4 0.12 22.56 -18.40
CA GLN A 4 1.01 21.62 -17.73
C GLN A 4 0.66 21.63 -16.24
N SER A 5 0.32 20.46 -15.70
CA SER A 5 0.09 20.31 -14.26
C SER A 5 1.38 20.62 -13.51
N ILE A 6 1.28 21.46 -12.47
CA ILE A 6 2.38 21.89 -11.60
C ILE A 6 2.60 20.92 -10.42
N ALA A 7 1.82 19.84 -10.35
CA ALA A 7 1.96 18.83 -9.30
C ALA A 7 3.27 18.05 -9.52
N PRO A 8 4.13 17.90 -8.50
CA PRO A 8 5.30 17.03 -8.60
C PRO A 8 4.86 15.63 -9.03
N ALA A 9 5.56 15.06 -10.00
CA ALA A 9 5.35 13.66 -10.35
C ALA A 9 5.63 12.79 -9.12
N LEU A 10 4.67 11.92 -8.75
CA LEU A 10 4.85 11.02 -7.63
C LEU A 10 5.96 10.02 -7.93
N THR A 11 6.80 9.73 -6.94
CA THR A 11 7.79 8.67 -7.05
C THR A 11 7.11 7.29 -7.03
N ASN A 12 7.78 6.26 -7.56
CA ASN A 12 7.27 4.87 -7.51
C ASN A 12 6.96 4.45 -6.06
N ALA A 13 7.80 4.84 -5.10
CA ALA A 13 7.59 4.58 -3.68
C ALA A 13 6.27 5.20 -3.16
N GLN A 14 5.99 6.46 -3.53
CA GLN A 14 4.76 7.15 -3.15
C GLN A 14 3.52 6.52 -3.79
N VAL A 15 3.60 6.16 -5.07
CA VAL A 15 2.49 5.52 -5.80
C VAL A 15 2.13 4.18 -5.15
N ILE A 16 3.12 3.34 -4.89
CA ILE A 16 2.92 2.01 -4.29
C ILE A 16 2.41 2.13 -2.84
N ALA A 17 2.99 3.02 -2.03
CA ALA A 17 2.53 3.23 -0.67
C ALA A 17 1.08 3.72 -0.62
N ASN A 18 0.69 4.63 -1.53
CA ASN A 18 -0.68 5.12 -1.63
C ASN A 18 -1.66 4.01 -2.00
N GLU A 19 -1.30 3.14 -2.94
CA GLU A 19 -2.15 2.01 -3.32
C GLU A 19 -2.27 0.99 -2.18
N ALA A 20 -1.16 0.62 -1.53
CA ALA A 20 -1.19 -0.27 -0.38
C ALA A 20 -2.05 0.31 0.76
N ASN A 21 -1.98 1.62 1.00
CA ASN A 21 -2.82 2.30 1.98
C ASN A 21 -4.31 2.27 1.61
N ARG A 22 -4.65 2.44 0.33
CA ARG A 22 -6.04 2.30 -0.15
C ARG A 22 -6.57 0.89 0.11
N VAL A 23 -5.78 -0.12 -0.23
CA VAL A 23 -6.10 -1.53 0.00
C VAL A 23 -6.30 -1.81 1.49
N ILE A 24 -5.40 -1.37 2.37
CA ILE A 24 -5.54 -1.52 3.83
C ILE A 24 -6.79 -0.81 4.37
N ALA A 25 -7.12 0.38 3.84
CA ALA A 25 -8.27 1.15 4.31
C ALA A 25 -9.61 0.43 4.08
N THR A 26 -9.68 -0.48 3.11
CA THR A 26 -10.89 -1.28 2.86
C THR A 26 -11.30 -2.13 4.06
N LEU A 27 -10.35 -2.54 4.91
CA LEU A 27 -10.61 -3.29 6.15
C LEU A 27 -11.35 -2.45 7.21
N LYS A 28 -11.39 -1.12 7.05
CA LYS A 28 -12.01 -0.17 8.00
C LYS A 28 -13.34 0.38 7.50
N LEU A 29 -13.84 -0.09 6.35
CA LEU A 29 -15.13 0.33 5.80
C LEU A 29 -16.29 -0.30 6.59
N PRO A 30 -17.52 0.28 6.52
CA PRO A 30 -18.70 -0.29 7.15
C PRO A 30 -19.00 -1.73 6.71
N THR A 31 -18.70 -2.03 5.45
CA THR A 31 -18.65 -3.40 4.90
C THR A 31 -17.21 -3.68 4.50
N PRO A 32 -16.39 -4.29 5.38
CA PRO A 32 -14.99 -4.53 5.10
C PRO A 32 -14.79 -5.47 3.91
N ALA A 33 -13.70 -5.26 3.17
CA ALA A 33 -13.24 -6.26 2.22
C ALA A 33 -12.79 -7.54 2.94
N ASP A 34 -12.83 -8.66 2.21
CA ASP A 34 -12.31 -9.92 2.70
C ASP A 34 -10.81 -9.80 3.03
N ARG A 35 -10.41 -10.33 4.19
CA ARG A 35 -9.05 -10.16 4.71
C ARG A 35 -8.02 -10.90 3.87
N GLU A 36 -8.35 -12.09 3.40
CA GLU A 36 -7.47 -12.89 2.53
C GLU A 36 -7.28 -12.18 1.19
N MET A 37 -8.35 -11.60 0.64
CA MET A 37 -8.27 -10.79 -0.58
C MET A 37 -7.39 -9.54 -0.43
N VAL A 38 -7.49 -8.83 0.70
CA VAL A 38 -6.64 -7.68 1.02
C VAL A 38 -5.18 -8.10 1.16
N GLU A 39 -4.93 -9.24 1.80
CA GLU A 39 -3.60 -9.81 1.97
C GLU A 39 -2.95 -10.15 0.63
N VAL A 40 -3.64 -10.89 -0.23
CA VAL A 40 -3.16 -11.26 -1.58
C VAL A 40 -2.86 -10.02 -2.42
N ALA A 41 -3.71 -8.99 -2.36
CA ALA A 41 -3.46 -7.73 -3.05
C ALA A 41 -2.19 -7.03 -2.53
N LEU A 42 -1.96 -7.04 -1.22
CA LEU A 42 -0.74 -6.48 -0.63
C LEU A 42 0.51 -7.31 -0.95
N GLU A 43 0.41 -8.63 -1.03
CA GLU A 43 1.52 -9.50 -1.46
C GLU A 43 1.94 -9.21 -2.91
N SER A 44 0.96 -9.00 -3.80
CA SER A 44 1.22 -8.58 -5.17
C SER A 44 1.91 -7.21 -5.23
N LEU A 45 1.42 -6.22 -4.48
CA LEU A 45 2.05 -4.90 -4.39
C LEU A 45 3.46 -4.98 -3.79
N LYS A 46 3.67 -5.83 -2.80
CA LYS A 46 4.98 -6.08 -2.19
C LYS A 46 5.96 -6.64 -3.23
N ALA A 47 5.55 -7.61 -4.04
CA ALA A 47 6.42 -8.21 -5.05
C ALA A 47 6.94 -7.15 -6.05
N VAL A 48 6.08 -6.20 -6.45
CA VAL A 48 6.48 -5.06 -7.27
C VAL A 48 7.40 -4.12 -6.48
N ALA A 49 7.02 -3.77 -5.25
CA ALA A 49 7.76 -2.85 -4.38
C ALA A 49 9.16 -3.33 -4.06
N ASP A 50 9.36 -4.64 -3.86
CA ASP A 50 10.66 -5.23 -3.55
C ASP A 50 11.71 -4.96 -4.65
N ILE A 51 11.27 -4.74 -5.89
CA ILE A 51 12.14 -4.45 -7.03
C ILE A 51 12.39 -2.94 -7.18
N VAL A 52 11.33 -2.12 -7.09
CA VAL A 52 11.41 -0.69 -7.47
C VAL A 52 11.45 0.29 -6.30
N ALA A 53 11.06 -0.16 -5.10
CA ALA A 53 11.05 0.64 -3.87
C ALA A 53 11.20 -0.26 -2.62
N PRO A 54 12.37 -0.90 -2.40
CA PRO A 54 12.53 -1.98 -1.41
C PRO A 54 12.14 -1.60 0.03
N ALA A 55 12.35 -0.34 0.43
CA ALA A 55 11.95 0.17 1.74
C ALA A 55 10.42 0.15 1.94
N VAL A 56 9.66 0.45 0.88
CA VAL A 56 8.20 0.33 0.88
C VAL A 56 7.79 -1.14 0.90
N GLY A 57 8.47 -1.99 0.13
CA GLY A 57 8.25 -3.45 0.13
C GLY A 57 8.38 -4.08 1.52
N ASN A 58 9.45 -3.75 2.24
CA ASN A 58 9.62 -4.17 3.64
C ASN A 58 8.47 -3.70 4.53
N THR A 59 8.07 -2.43 4.37
CA THR A 59 6.96 -1.87 5.16
C THR A 59 5.62 -2.55 4.87
N ILE A 60 5.34 -2.88 3.61
CA ILE A 60 4.16 -3.68 3.21
C ILE A 60 4.23 -5.07 3.85
N GLY A 61 5.39 -5.73 3.81
CA GLY A 61 5.60 -7.04 4.46
C GLY A 61 5.24 -7.05 5.94
N ILE A 62 5.65 -6.02 6.69
CA ILE A 62 5.27 -5.88 8.11
C ILE A 62 3.74 -5.73 8.26
N ARG A 63 3.06 -5.04 7.32
CA ARG A 63 1.61 -4.83 7.41
C ARG A 63 0.82 -6.08 7.06
N ILE A 64 1.30 -6.89 6.11
CA ILE A 64 0.75 -8.23 5.84
C ILE A 64 0.80 -9.09 7.12
N ILE A 65 1.95 -9.12 7.81
CA ILE A 65 2.09 -9.86 9.07
C ILE A 65 1.10 -9.32 10.13
N ALA A 66 0.95 -8.00 10.25
CA ALA A 66 -0.01 -7.42 11.18
C ALA A 66 -1.46 -7.84 10.86
N ILE A 67 -1.86 -7.83 9.58
CA ILE A 67 -3.19 -8.27 9.12
C ILE A 67 -3.44 -9.73 9.48
N ARG A 68 -2.48 -10.62 9.18
CA ARG A 68 -2.54 -12.06 9.52
C ARG A 68 -2.75 -12.32 11.00
N ASN A 69 -2.16 -11.48 11.84
CA ASN A 69 -2.24 -11.58 13.31
C ASN A 69 -3.38 -10.77 13.92
N ASN A 70 -4.27 -10.19 13.10
CA ASN A 70 -5.38 -9.33 13.54
C ASN A 70 -4.91 -8.13 14.40
N ILE A 71 -3.72 -7.61 14.10
CA ILE A 71 -3.12 -6.45 14.76
C ILE A 71 -3.52 -5.19 13.98
N GLY A 72 -3.79 -4.09 14.71
CA GLY A 72 -4.10 -2.80 14.11
C GLY A 72 -3.02 -2.32 13.12
N VAL A 73 -3.44 -1.96 11.90
CA VAL A 73 -2.54 -1.57 10.82
C VAL A 73 -2.58 -0.06 10.60
N ASN A 74 -1.40 0.54 10.69
CA ASN A 74 -1.16 1.96 10.38
C ASN A 74 -0.81 2.15 8.90
N SER A 75 -0.99 3.40 8.43
CA SER A 75 -0.58 3.77 7.08
C SER A 75 0.93 3.60 6.86
N ILE A 76 1.26 3.23 5.64
CA ILE A 76 2.62 3.15 5.11
C ILE A 76 3.04 4.57 4.73
N LYS A 77 4.16 5.02 5.28
CA LYS A 77 4.79 6.27 4.87
C LYS A 77 5.78 5.95 3.75
N ALA A 78 5.62 6.56 2.58
CA ALA A 78 6.68 6.57 1.58
C ALA A 78 7.81 7.47 2.10
N ALA A 79 9.03 6.92 2.18
CA ALA A 79 10.24 7.69 2.47
C ALA A 79 10.66 8.49 1.23
#